data_AF-A0A3B9KQ38-F1
#
_entry.id   AF-A0A3B9KQ38-F1
#
_cell.length_a   1.000
_cell.length_b   1.000
_cell.length_c   1.000
_cell.angle_alpha   90.00
_cell.angle_beta   90.00
_cell.angle_gamma   90.00
#
_symmetry.space_group_name_H-M   'P 1'
#
loop_
_entity.id
_entity.type
_entity.pdbx_description
1 polymer ?
#
loop_
_entity_poly.entity_id
_entity_poly.type
_entity_poly.pdbx_seq_one_letter_code
_entity_poly.pdbx_strand_id
1 'polypeptide(L)'
;YIVKADSKIHKGEVEYVKKYLMQNISDPNFVQELMYLFKQTLERDIDISAVIRQISMYLDLSSRIQFLHLLFGLAQADGQIDRTEREAIEKVAMNLGFSVQDYESILNVYQPKTDDALYKILEVSPKATDEEIKASYKRLARLYHPDKVAHLGPDLVKTAEEKFKMINDAYQQIRTIRQF
;
A
#
# COMPACT_ATOMS: atom_id res chain seq x y z
N TYR A 1 -5.46 13.93 -2.34
CA TYR A 1 -5.50 13.94 -0.87
C TYR A 1 -4.56 12.93 -0.28
N ILE A 2 -4.78 11.64 -0.49
CA ILE A 2 -3.92 10.56 0.03
C ILE A 2 -2.50 10.68 -0.54
N VAL A 3 -2.39 10.82 -1.86
CA VAL A 3 -1.14 11.15 -2.58
C VAL A 3 -0.48 12.48 -2.15
N LYS A 4 -1.22 13.37 -1.47
CA LYS A 4 -0.70 14.62 -0.90
C LYS A 4 -0.46 14.53 0.61
N ALA A 5 -0.82 13.41 1.24
CA ALA A 5 -0.64 13.20 2.67
C ALA A 5 0.85 13.06 2.98
N ASP A 6 1.60 12.42 2.07
CA ASP A 6 3.05 12.60 1.99
C ASP A 6 3.38 13.90 1.23
N SER A 7 4.41 14.60 1.68
CA SER A 7 4.95 15.79 1.02
C SER A 7 5.62 15.49 -0.33
N LYS A 8 5.69 14.21 -0.73
CA LYS A 8 6.23 13.74 -2.00
C LYS A 8 5.21 12.86 -2.72
N ILE A 9 4.89 13.25 -3.94
CA ILE A 9 4.06 12.45 -4.85
C ILE A 9 4.94 11.38 -5.49
N HIS A 10 4.58 10.12 -5.36
CA HIS A 10 5.35 9.01 -5.92
C HIS A 10 4.88 8.64 -7.33
N LYS A 11 5.81 8.14 -8.15
CA LYS A 11 5.51 7.72 -9.52
C LYS A 11 4.62 6.47 -9.54
N GLY A 12 4.75 5.58 -8.56
CA GLY A 12 3.94 4.36 -8.45
C GLY A 12 2.47 4.67 -8.28
N GLU A 13 2.13 5.60 -7.39
CA GLU A 13 0.75 6.05 -7.17
C GLU A 13 0.06 6.55 -8.44
N VAL A 14 0.74 7.44 -9.19
CA VAL A 14 0.18 8.02 -10.43
C VAL A 14 -0.04 6.95 -11.50
N GLU A 15 0.90 6.02 -11.63
CA GLU A 15 0.79 4.90 -12.59
C GLU A 15 -0.30 3.92 -12.18
N TYR A 16 -0.50 3.69 -10.87
CA TYR A 16 -1.58 2.88 -10.35
C TYR A 16 -2.95 3.47 -10.70
N VAL A 17 -3.18 4.77 -10.47
CA VAL A 17 -4.44 5.45 -10.86
C VAL A 17 -4.67 5.31 -12.37
N LYS A 18 -3.65 5.56 -13.18
CA LYS A 18 -3.75 5.45 -14.63
C LYS A 18 -4.15 4.04 -15.06
N LYS A 19 -3.51 3.01 -14.53
CA LYS A 19 -3.85 1.60 -14.84
C LYS A 19 -5.27 1.26 -14.42
N TYR A 20 -5.69 1.69 -13.23
CA TYR A 20 -7.05 1.47 -12.76
C TYR A 20 -8.08 2.10 -13.70
N LEU A 21 -7.87 3.36 -14.11
CA LEU A 21 -8.78 4.03 -15.05
C LEU A 21 -8.83 3.32 -16.40
N MET A 22 -7.69 2.93 -16.96
CA MET A 22 -7.64 2.19 -18.24
C MET A 22 -8.34 0.82 -18.18
N GLN A 23 -8.39 0.19 -17.01
CA GLN A 23 -9.07 -1.10 -16.83
C GLN A 23 -10.59 -0.95 -16.68
N ASN A 24 -11.05 0.18 -16.15
CA ASN A 24 -12.46 0.42 -15.83
C ASN A 24 -13.17 1.33 -16.84
N ILE A 25 -12.42 2.04 -17.69
CA ILE A 25 -12.94 2.99 -18.68
C ILE A 25 -12.44 2.59 -20.05
N SER A 26 -13.37 2.36 -20.99
CA SER A 26 -13.04 1.89 -22.33
C SER A 26 -12.49 2.98 -23.26
N ASP A 27 -12.83 4.26 -23.00
CA ASP A 27 -12.38 5.39 -23.82
C ASP A 27 -11.02 5.94 -23.35
N PRO A 28 -9.94 5.76 -24.14
CA PRO A 28 -8.61 6.24 -23.77
C PRO A 28 -8.49 7.77 -23.70
N ASN A 29 -9.28 8.51 -24.49
CA ASN A 29 -9.24 9.97 -24.48
C ASN A 29 -9.84 10.50 -23.17
N PHE A 30 -10.95 9.90 -22.74
CA PHE A 30 -11.55 10.24 -21.45
C PHE A 30 -10.63 9.91 -20.27
N VAL A 31 -9.89 8.80 -20.33
CA VAL A 31 -8.85 8.49 -19.32
C VAL A 31 -7.77 9.57 -19.28
N GLN A 32 -7.34 10.11 -20.42
CA GLN A 32 -6.37 11.21 -20.45
C GLN A 32 -6.91 12.48 -19.80
N GLU A 33 -8.17 12.82 -20.06
CA GLU A 33 -8.84 13.97 -19.42
C GLU A 33 -8.91 13.80 -17.90
N LEU A 34 -9.32 12.62 -17.42
CA LEU A 34 -9.36 12.32 -15.98
C LEU A 34 -7.97 12.39 -15.34
N MET A 35 -6.93 11.90 -16.02
CA MET A 35 -5.55 12.00 -15.54
C MET A 35 -5.05 13.46 -15.51
N TYR A 36 -5.49 14.29 -16.45
CA TYR A 36 -5.19 15.72 -16.45
C TYR A 36 -5.85 16.42 -15.26
N LEU A 37 -7.14 16.17 -15.03
CA LEU A 37 -7.88 16.71 -13.88
C LEU A 37 -7.29 16.23 -12.56
N PHE A 38 -6.95 14.95 -12.46
CA PHE A 38 -6.27 14.38 -11.29
C PHE A 38 -5.00 15.16 -10.94
N LYS A 39 -4.13 15.40 -11.93
CA LYS A 39 -2.88 16.17 -11.72
C LYS A 39 -3.15 17.60 -11.28
N GLN A 40 -4.09 18.31 -11.91
CA GLN A 40 -4.45 19.67 -11.48
C GLN A 40 -4.98 19.70 -10.05
N THR A 41 -5.72 18.67 -9.66
CA THR A 41 -6.30 18.54 -8.32
C THR A 41 -5.22 18.31 -7.26
N LEU A 42 -4.05 17.77 -7.64
CA LEU A 42 -2.89 17.65 -6.75
C LEU A 42 -2.31 19.01 -6.34
N GLU A 43 -2.54 20.08 -7.11
CA GLU A 43 -2.01 21.42 -6.80
C GLU A 43 -2.97 22.25 -5.94
N ARG A 44 -4.22 21.81 -5.77
CA ARG A 44 -5.26 22.56 -5.06
C ARG A 44 -5.39 22.12 -3.60
N ASP A 45 -5.85 23.04 -2.76
CA ASP A 45 -6.31 22.73 -1.41
C ASP A 45 -7.82 22.44 -1.47
N ILE A 46 -8.24 21.31 -0.89
CA ILE A 46 -9.58 20.76 -1.09
C ILE A 46 -10.11 20.33 0.27
N ASP A 47 -11.33 20.73 0.60
CA ASP A 47 -12.03 20.14 1.76
C ASP A 47 -12.52 18.74 1.42
N ILE A 48 -11.67 17.76 1.72
CA ILE A 48 -11.97 16.33 1.52
C ILE A 48 -13.19 15.87 2.30
N SER A 49 -13.48 16.47 3.47
CA SER A 49 -14.64 16.07 4.25
C SER A 49 -15.93 16.42 3.50
N ALA A 50 -15.96 17.59 2.83
CA ALA A 50 -17.08 17.98 1.98
C ALA A 50 -17.22 17.06 0.75
N VAL A 51 -16.12 16.75 0.08
CA VAL A 51 -16.11 15.87 -1.10
C VAL A 51 -16.58 14.46 -0.76
N ILE A 52 -16.07 13.87 0.33
CA ILE A 52 -16.46 12.50 0.74
C ILE A 52 -17.94 12.45 1.12
N ARG A 53 -18.43 13.46 1.86
CA ARG A 53 -19.87 13.52 2.18
C ARG A 53 -20.71 13.53 0.91
N GLN A 54 -20.35 14.33 -0.08
CA GLN A 54 -21.07 14.39 -1.35
C GLN A 54 -21.01 13.06 -2.10
N ILE A 55 -19.84 12.44 -2.23
CA ILE A 55 -19.68 11.15 -2.91
C ILE A 55 -20.45 10.04 -2.18
N SER A 56 -20.40 10.01 -0.84
CA SER A 56 -21.05 8.99 -0.02
C SER A 56 -22.57 8.92 -0.21
N MET A 57 -23.20 10.03 -0.61
CA MET A 57 -24.64 10.07 -0.94
C MET A 57 -25.01 9.25 -2.18
N TYR A 58 -24.04 8.98 -3.05
CA TYR A 58 -24.23 8.25 -4.30
C TYR A 58 -23.60 6.85 -4.30
N LEU A 59 -22.89 6.47 -3.22
CA LEU A 59 -22.27 5.14 -3.11
C LEU A 59 -23.08 4.22 -2.19
N ASP A 60 -23.41 3.05 -2.71
CA ASP A 60 -23.90 1.92 -1.91
C ASP A 60 -22.76 1.28 -1.09
N LEU A 61 -23.09 0.36 -0.19
CA LEU A 61 -22.10 -0.26 0.71
C LEU A 61 -20.97 -0.95 -0.07
N SER A 62 -21.31 -1.66 -1.15
CA SER A 62 -20.34 -2.36 -2.00
C SER A 62 -19.35 -1.40 -2.65
N SER A 63 -19.85 -0.31 -3.24
CA SER A 63 -19.00 0.69 -3.88
C SER A 63 -18.12 1.44 -2.88
N ARG A 64 -18.58 1.65 -1.65
CA ARG A 64 -17.75 2.23 -0.58
C ARG A 64 -16.58 1.32 -0.20
N ILE A 65 -16.83 0.00 -0.12
CA ILE A 65 -15.78 -1.00 0.16
C ILE A 65 -14.77 -1.03 -0.98
N GLN A 66 -15.24 -1.10 -2.23
CA GLN A 66 -14.37 -1.05 -3.42
C GLN A 66 -13.55 0.23 -3.48
N PHE A 67 -14.14 1.36 -3.08
CA PHE A 67 -13.43 2.63 -3.00
C PHE A 67 -12.30 2.57 -1.96
N LEU A 68 -12.52 2.01 -0.77
CA LEU A 68 -11.43 1.80 0.20
C LEU A 68 -10.34 0.87 -0.35
N HIS A 69 -10.71 -0.22 -1.04
CA HIS A 69 -9.74 -1.10 -1.68
C HIS A 69 -8.88 -0.39 -2.73
N LEU A 70 -9.48 0.52 -3.51
CA LEU A 70 -8.77 1.38 -4.45
C LEU A 70 -7.78 2.29 -3.73
N LEU A 71 -8.18 2.90 -2.61
CA LEU A 71 -7.32 3.79 -1.84
C LEU A 71 -6.14 3.07 -1.19
N PHE A 72 -6.35 1.85 -0.69
CA PHE A 72 -5.26 1.03 -0.18
C PHE A 72 -4.33 0.52 -1.28
N GLY A 73 -4.87 0.11 -2.43
CA GLY A 73 -4.06 -0.27 -3.58
C GLY A 73 -3.22 0.88 -4.11
N LEU A 74 -3.74 2.11 -4.04
CA LEU A 74 -3.01 3.34 -4.36
C LEU A 74 -1.85 3.56 -3.40
N ALA A 75 -2.10 3.54 -2.09
CA ALA A 75 -1.04 3.74 -1.08
C ALA A 75 -0.01 2.61 -1.07
N GLN A 76 -0.40 1.39 -1.43
CA GLN A 76 0.54 0.27 -1.55
C GLN A 76 1.35 0.29 -2.86
N ALA A 77 1.07 1.19 -3.81
CA ALA A 77 1.68 1.17 -5.14
C ALA A 77 3.22 1.22 -5.10
N ASP A 78 3.78 1.90 -4.11
CA ASP A 78 5.24 2.00 -3.90
C ASP A 78 5.80 0.95 -2.92
N GLY A 79 4.94 0.12 -2.33
CA GLY A 79 5.31 -1.10 -1.59
C GLY A 79 4.93 -1.15 -0.13
N GLN A 80 4.87 0.01 0.54
CA GLN A 80 4.42 0.10 1.93
C GLN A 80 3.45 1.27 2.04
N ILE A 81 2.35 1.05 2.77
CA ILE A 81 1.43 2.12 3.15
C ILE A 81 2.04 2.82 4.36
N ASP A 82 2.34 4.09 4.22
CA ASP A 82 2.93 4.88 5.28
C ASP A 82 1.89 5.28 6.35
N ARG A 83 2.37 5.85 7.46
CA ARG A 83 1.50 6.25 8.57
C ARG A 83 0.53 7.37 8.17
N THR A 84 1.00 8.36 7.42
CA THR A 84 0.23 9.52 6.97
C THR A 84 -0.88 9.14 5.99
N GLU A 85 -0.60 8.25 5.05
CA GLU A 85 -1.57 7.64 4.15
C GLU A 85 -2.59 6.80 4.91
N ARG A 86 -2.13 6.00 5.88
CA ARG A 86 -3.02 5.23 6.75
C ARG A 86 -4.01 6.13 7.48
N GLU A 87 -3.52 7.18 8.14
CA GLU A 87 -4.34 8.18 8.85
C GLU A 87 -5.31 8.89 7.89
N ALA A 88 -4.88 9.21 6.66
CA ALA A 88 -5.72 9.81 5.63
C ALA A 88 -6.84 8.86 5.14
N ILE A 89 -6.52 7.58 4.90
CA ILE A 89 -7.49 6.56 4.46
C ILE A 89 -8.45 6.23 5.61
N GLU A 90 -7.97 6.15 6.85
CA GLU A 90 -8.82 5.97 8.03
C GLU A 90 -9.84 7.10 8.15
N LYS A 91 -9.40 8.36 8.03
CA LYS A 91 -10.30 9.51 8.01
C LYS A 91 -11.34 9.40 6.89
N VAL A 92 -10.94 8.94 5.71
CA VAL A 92 -11.87 8.71 4.60
C VAL A 92 -12.89 7.63 4.95
N ALA A 93 -12.44 6.51 5.51
CA ALA A 93 -13.30 5.39 5.92
C ALA A 93 -14.35 5.84 6.96
N MET A 94 -13.94 6.60 7.98
CA MET A 94 -14.88 7.12 8.99
C MET A 94 -15.93 8.04 8.37
N ASN A 95 -15.53 8.91 7.43
CA ASN A 95 -16.47 9.80 6.72
C ASN A 95 -17.40 9.06 5.75
N LEU A 96 -17.03 7.86 5.28
CA LEU A 96 -17.89 6.98 4.50
C LEU A 96 -18.84 6.13 5.37
N GLY A 97 -18.71 6.22 6.70
CA GLY A 97 -19.54 5.53 7.68
C GLY A 97 -19.05 4.14 8.08
N PHE A 98 -17.80 3.79 7.79
CA PHE A 98 -17.21 2.54 8.30
C PHE A 98 -16.87 2.65 9.78
N SER A 99 -17.02 1.53 10.50
CA SER A 99 -16.46 1.45 11.85
C SER A 99 -14.94 1.27 11.79
N VAL A 100 -14.27 1.57 12.91
CA VAL A 100 -12.82 1.30 13.07
C VAL A 100 -12.52 -0.19 12.84
N GLN A 101 -13.41 -1.10 13.27
CA GLN A 101 -13.22 -2.52 13.10
C GLN A 101 -13.32 -2.96 11.64
N ASP A 102 -14.25 -2.40 10.87
CA ASP A 102 -14.39 -2.69 9.44
C ASP A 102 -13.18 -2.17 8.66
N TYR A 103 -12.74 -0.94 8.97
CA TYR A 103 -11.52 -0.37 8.41
C TYR A 103 -10.31 -1.27 8.68
N GLU A 104 -10.11 -1.70 9.93
CA GLU A 104 -9.02 -2.57 10.33
C GLU A 104 -9.06 -3.94 9.65
N SER A 105 -10.26 -4.48 9.44
CA SER A 105 -10.46 -5.74 8.71
C SER A 105 -10.04 -5.62 7.24
N ILE A 106 -10.35 -4.50 6.59
CA ILE A 106 -9.93 -4.21 5.21
C ILE A 106 -8.42 -3.95 5.15
N LEU A 107 -7.88 -3.16 6.09
CA LEU A 107 -6.44 -2.86 6.17
C LEU A 107 -5.61 -4.15 6.27
N ASN A 108 -6.07 -5.13 7.05
CA ASN A 108 -5.39 -6.41 7.20
C ASN A 108 -5.18 -7.19 5.88
N VAL A 109 -5.98 -6.93 4.84
CA VAL A 109 -5.77 -7.53 3.51
C VAL A 109 -4.49 -7.00 2.86
N TYR A 110 -4.16 -5.73 3.12
CA TYR A 110 -3.01 -5.02 2.53
C TYR A 110 -1.77 -5.04 3.44
N GLN A 111 -2.00 -5.02 4.75
CA GLN A 111 -0.97 -5.11 5.78
C GLN A 111 -1.44 -6.13 6.83
N PRO A 112 -1.23 -7.44 6.57
CA PRO A 112 -1.65 -8.48 7.50
C PRO A 112 -1.01 -8.26 8.87
N LYS A 113 -1.84 -7.92 9.86
CA LYS A 113 -1.42 -7.84 11.27
C LYS A 113 -1.03 -9.18 11.87
N THR A 114 -1.24 -10.31 11.18
CA THR A 114 -0.79 -11.60 11.68
C THR A 114 0.73 -11.66 11.67
N ASP A 115 1.29 -11.33 12.82
CA ASP A 115 2.60 -11.75 13.34
C ASP A 115 3.09 -13.03 12.66
N ASP A 116 2.29 -14.10 12.70
CA ASP A 116 2.67 -15.40 12.21
C ASP A 116 3.07 -15.42 10.71
N ALA A 117 2.43 -14.61 9.86
CA ALA A 117 2.78 -14.48 8.46
C ALA A 117 4.09 -13.69 8.26
N LEU A 118 4.31 -12.64 9.05
CA LEU A 118 5.53 -11.84 9.01
C LEU A 118 6.74 -12.66 9.48
N TYR A 119 6.57 -13.42 10.57
CA TYR A 119 7.60 -14.30 11.09
C TYR A 119 7.89 -15.45 10.11
N LYS A 120 6.88 -15.98 9.42
CA LYS A 120 7.07 -16.95 8.33
C LYS A 120 7.87 -16.39 7.16
N ILE A 121 7.62 -15.15 6.73
CA ILE A 121 8.41 -14.49 5.67
C ILE A 121 9.88 -14.36 6.07
N LEU A 122 10.15 -14.06 7.34
CA LEU A 122 11.49 -14.02 7.89
C LEU A 122 12.05 -15.39 8.31
N GLU A 123 11.34 -16.49 8.04
CA GLU A 123 11.72 -17.86 8.42
C GLU A 123 12.08 -18.00 9.91
N VAL A 124 11.35 -17.31 10.77
CA VAL A 124 11.54 -17.34 12.23
C VAL A 124 10.23 -17.70 12.93
N SER A 125 10.35 -18.15 14.17
CA SER A 125 9.19 -18.35 15.03
C SER A 125 8.63 -17.00 15.49
N PRO A 126 7.31 -16.87 15.73
CA PRO A 126 6.76 -15.73 16.46
C PRO A 126 7.34 -15.53 17.87
N LYS A 127 7.95 -16.58 18.43
CA LYS A 127 8.65 -16.55 19.72
C LYS A 127 10.13 -16.17 19.61
N ALA A 128 10.64 -15.90 18.40
CA ALA A 128 12.03 -15.52 18.19
C ALA A 128 12.38 -14.24 18.95
N THR A 129 13.63 -14.12 19.35
CA THR A 129 14.23 -12.92 19.94
C THR A 129 14.51 -11.88 18.86
N ASP A 130 14.66 -10.61 19.25
CA ASP A 130 14.96 -9.53 18.31
C ASP A 130 16.29 -9.73 17.58
N GLU A 131 17.24 -10.38 18.25
CA GLU A 131 18.54 -10.76 17.69
C GLU A 131 18.39 -11.83 16.60
N GLU A 132 17.56 -12.85 16.82
CA GLU A 132 17.25 -13.88 15.83
C GLU A 132 16.53 -13.30 14.62
N ILE A 133 15.62 -12.34 14.83
CA ILE A 133 14.93 -11.63 13.73
C ILE A 133 15.93 -10.82 12.92
N LYS A 134 16.80 -10.03 13.57
CA LYS A 134 17.87 -9.25 12.91
C LYS A 134 18.83 -10.17 12.14
N ALA A 135 19.19 -11.31 12.71
CA ALA A 135 20.07 -12.28 12.07
C ALA A 135 19.42 -12.92 10.83
N SER A 136 18.15 -13.33 10.93
CA SER A 136 17.41 -13.92 9.81
C SER A 136 17.21 -12.93 8.67
N TYR A 137 16.85 -11.67 8.99
CA TYR A 137 16.76 -10.60 8.00
C TYR A 137 18.07 -10.41 7.24
N LYS A 138 19.22 -10.31 7.94
CA LYS A 138 20.54 -10.18 7.29
C LYS A 138 20.87 -11.37 6.38
N ARG A 139 20.51 -12.58 6.81
CA ARG A 139 20.71 -13.81 6.03
C ARG A 139 19.90 -13.77 4.73
N LEU A 140 18.60 -13.50 4.84
CA LEU A 140 17.66 -13.48 3.72
C LEU A 140 17.95 -12.32 2.75
N ALA A 141 18.26 -11.13 3.27
CA ALA A 141 18.65 -9.98 2.48
C ALA A 141 19.90 -10.27 1.63
N ARG A 142 20.89 -10.98 2.19
CA ARG A 142 22.09 -11.39 1.43
C ARG A 142 21.80 -12.47 0.39
N LEU A 143 20.83 -13.36 0.64
CA LEU A 143 20.45 -14.44 -0.27
C LEU A 143 19.70 -13.92 -1.51
N TYR A 144 18.78 -12.97 -1.30
CA TYR A 144 17.91 -12.43 -2.35
C TYR A 144 18.36 -11.06 -2.88
N HIS A 145 19.55 -10.58 -2.50
CA HIS A 145 20.06 -9.31 -3.01
C HIS A 145 20.22 -9.34 -4.54
N PRO A 146 19.77 -8.31 -5.28
CA PRO A 146 19.86 -8.27 -6.75
C PRO A 146 21.29 -8.51 -7.26
N ASP A 147 22.31 -7.91 -6.63
CA ASP A 147 23.73 -8.16 -6.97
C ASP A 147 24.15 -9.63 -6.86
N LYS A 148 23.54 -10.41 -5.95
CA LYS A 148 23.89 -11.82 -5.75
C LYS A 148 23.21 -12.74 -6.75
N VAL A 149 22.04 -12.36 -7.26
CA VAL A 149 21.27 -13.15 -8.22
C VAL A 149 21.38 -12.63 -9.66
N ALA A 150 22.06 -11.50 -9.89
CA ALA A 150 22.21 -10.86 -11.21
C ALA A 150 22.74 -11.80 -12.30
N HIS A 151 23.55 -12.80 -11.92
CA HIS A 151 24.14 -13.77 -12.85
C HIS A 151 23.19 -14.93 -13.24
N LEU A 152 22.01 -15.04 -12.60
CA LEU A 152 21.09 -16.17 -12.75
C LEU A 152 20.01 -15.94 -13.83
N GLY A 153 20.05 -14.79 -14.51
CA GLY A 153 19.12 -14.43 -15.57
C GLY A 153 17.88 -13.65 -15.10
N PRO A 154 17.16 -13.01 -16.04
CA PRO A 154 16.19 -11.96 -15.76
C PRO A 154 14.99 -12.42 -14.92
N ASP A 155 14.48 -13.63 -15.13
CA ASP A 155 13.30 -14.14 -14.40
C ASP A 155 13.61 -14.41 -12.92
N LEU A 156 14.83 -14.91 -12.63
CA LEU A 156 15.28 -15.15 -11.27
C LEU A 156 15.63 -13.86 -10.55
N VAL A 157 16.18 -12.87 -11.25
CA VAL A 157 16.39 -11.52 -10.71
C VAL A 157 15.06 -10.90 -10.27
N LYS A 158 14.05 -10.93 -11.13
CA LYS A 158 12.72 -10.38 -10.80
C LYS A 158 12.09 -11.08 -9.60
N THR A 159 12.18 -12.41 -9.55
CA THR A 159 11.66 -13.20 -8.42
C THR A 159 12.40 -12.87 -7.11
N ALA A 160 13.72 -12.65 -7.19
CA ALA A 160 14.52 -12.27 -6.03
C ALA A 160 14.22 -10.85 -5.56
N GLU A 161 13.98 -9.90 -6.46
CA GLU A 161 13.55 -8.54 -6.12
C GLU A 161 12.21 -8.53 -5.39
N GLU A 162 11.24 -9.30 -5.89
CA GLU A 162 9.93 -9.45 -5.23
C GLU A 162 10.08 -10.05 -3.82
N LYS A 163 10.89 -11.12 -3.68
CA LYS A 163 11.18 -11.71 -2.36
C LYS A 163 11.92 -10.76 -1.44
N PHE A 164 12.92 -10.04 -1.94
CA PHE A 164 13.70 -9.08 -1.17
C PHE A 164 12.82 -7.97 -0.61
N LYS A 165 11.89 -7.46 -1.43
CA LYS A 165 10.88 -6.49 -1.01
C LYS A 165 10.01 -7.05 0.13
N MET A 166 9.46 -8.25 -0.05
CA MET A 166 8.65 -8.91 1.00
C MET A 166 9.41 -9.09 2.31
N ILE A 167 10.70 -9.49 2.25
CA ILE A 167 11.57 -9.67 3.43
C ILE A 167 11.78 -8.35 4.16
N ASN A 168 12.07 -7.27 3.42
CA ASN A 168 12.27 -5.95 4.01
C ASN A 168 10.98 -5.41 4.64
N ASP A 169 9.84 -5.57 3.95
CA ASP A 169 8.53 -5.14 4.44
C ASP A 169 8.15 -5.89 5.73
N ALA A 170 8.35 -7.21 5.77
CA ALA A 170 8.10 -8.01 6.96
C ALA A 170 9.00 -7.61 8.15
N TYR A 171 10.28 -7.33 7.90
CA TYR A 171 11.20 -6.87 8.94
C TYR A 171 10.81 -5.50 9.50
N GLN A 172 10.46 -4.53 8.66
CA GLN A 172 10.03 -3.21 9.14
C GLN A 172 8.74 -3.29 9.96
N GLN A 173 7.79 -4.15 9.54
CA GLN A 173 6.56 -4.36 10.29
C GLN A 173 6.82 -5.01 11.66
N ILE A 174 7.59 -6.10 11.71
CA ILE A 174 7.95 -6.76 12.99
C ILE A 174 8.68 -5.79 13.91
N ARG A 175 9.62 -5.01 13.36
CA ARG A 175 10.38 -4.01 14.11
C ARG A 175 9.48 -2.91 14.68
N THR A 176 8.46 -2.50 13.94
CA THR A 176 7.46 -1.51 14.41
C THR A 176 6.57 -2.10 15.51
N ILE A 177 6.15 -3.36 15.36
CA ILE A 177 5.31 -4.08 16.34
C ILE A 177 6.06 -4.28 17.66
N ARG A 178 7.35 -4.66 17.61
CA ARG A 178 8.17 -4.98 18.78
C ARG A 178 9.03 -3.81 19.31
N GLN A 179 9.11 -2.71 18.58
CA GLN A 179 9.83 -1.49 18.94
C GLN A 179 11.34 -1.65 19.23
N PHE A 180 12.10 -2.25 18.29
CA PHE A 180 13.56 -2.48 18.42
C PHE A 180 14.47 -1.99 17.27
#